data_AF-A0A7U2F726-F1
#
_entry.id   AF-A0A7U2F726-F1
#
_cell.length_a   1.000
_cell.length_b   1.000
_cell.length_c   1.000
_cell.angle_alpha   90.00
_cell.angle_beta   90.00
_cell.angle_gamma   90.00
#
_symmetry.space_group_name_H-M   'P 1'
#
loop_
_entity.id
_entity.type
_entity.pdbx_description
1 polymer ?
#
loop_
_entity_poly.entity_id
_entity_poly.type
_entity_poly.pdbx_seq_one_letter_code
_entity_poly.pdbx_strand_id
1 'polypeptide(L)'
;MITDEDAALQAIATLAELSPEQQEALNATNTILHNGEPFVDVHELFAHYNVLYFRKLLLPRVEVLWSPRLTLCAGICELSKDPATSKFTRIRLKLSTPLLQYRPRSDTINTLLHEAIHAYFFITTSWAHSRGDDGTGHGVGFQLLADAINNHGNYEVTIYHTFHDEVESYRTHVWQCDGPCRSAPPYFGLVKRSMNRAPGKSDTWWARHEADCGGTYTKIQEPAVTKKQLDAMSAKERAGRQKNKLDGWVKASAKTGRAEGDTSARPIDVDGEDETSKSSGSKRKASTLLVDDAVKQNTKRSRPDDRHSNVESKALVACPICNQKVAEAQINEHLDALHLS
;
A
#
# COMPACT_ATOMS: atom_id res chain seq x y z
N MET A 1 36.61 -19.44 1.75
CA MET A 1 35.41 -18.82 2.36
C MET A 1 34.28 -19.81 2.17
N ILE A 2 33.40 -19.95 3.16
CA ILE A 2 32.18 -20.77 3.03
C ILE A 2 31.27 -20.08 2.02
N THR A 3 30.78 -20.80 1.01
CA THR A 3 29.80 -20.27 0.05
C THR A 3 28.38 -20.37 0.62
N ASP A 4 27.40 -19.76 -0.05
CA ASP A 4 26.00 -19.89 0.37
C ASP A 4 25.53 -21.35 0.24
N GLU A 5 25.96 -22.07 -0.80
CA GLU A 5 25.67 -23.50 -0.98
C GLU A 5 26.26 -24.35 0.15
N ASP A 6 27.53 -24.12 0.52
CA ASP A 6 28.16 -24.81 1.65
C ASP A 6 27.40 -24.56 2.96
N ALA A 7 27.01 -23.31 3.20
CA ALA A 7 26.26 -22.93 4.39
C ALA A 7 24.86 -23.54 4.42
N ALA A 8 24.19 -23.60 3.27
CA ALA A 8 22.88 -24.22 3.10
C ALA A 8 22.97 -25.72 3.39
N LEU A 9 23.90 -26.43 2.76
CA LEU A 9 24.10 -27.87 2.99
C LEU A 9 24.39 -28.20 4.46
N GLN A 10 25.18 -27.35 5.15
CA GLN A 10 25.42 -27.51 6.58
C GLN A 10 24.16 -27.32 7.43
N ALA A 11 23.26 -26.39 7.07
CA ALA A 11 21.99 -26.23 7.77
C ALA A 11 21.05 -27.41 7.50
N ILE A 12 20.90 -27.79 6.22
CA ILE A 12 20.03 -28.88 5.76
C ILE A 12 20.42 -30.21 6.40
N ALA A 13 21.72 -30.49 6.53
CA ALA A 13 22.19 -31.72 7.18
C ALA A 13 21.68 -31.87 8.62
N THR A 14 21.39 -30.76 9.32
CA THR A 14 20.83 -30.79 10.69
C THR A 14 19.34 -31.13 10.75
N LEU A 15 18.65 -31.19 9.60
CA LEU A 15 17.23 -31.54 9.52
C LEU A 15 16.98 -33.04 9.33
N ALA A 16 18.02 -33.83 9.01
CA ALA A 16 17.90 -35.27 8.85
C ALA A 16 17.66 -35.99 10.20
N GLU A 17 18.37 -35.55 11.24
CA GLU A 17 18.21 -36.04 12.61
C GLU A 17 18.21 -34.83 13.56
N LEU A 18 17.03 -34.44 14.02
CA LEU A 18 16.88 -33.29 14.91
C LEU A 18 17.49 -33.59 16.29
N SER A 19 18.32 -32.67 16.78
CA SER A 19 18.74 -32.68 18.18
C SER A 19 17.54 -32.48 19.13
N PRO A 20 17.65 -32.87 20.42
CA PRO A 20 16.56 -32.67 21.38
C PRO A 20 16.03 -31.23 21.43
N GLU A 21 16.93 -30.25 21.32
CA GLU A 21 16.56 -28.84 21.34
C GLU A 21 15.91 -28.38 20.02
N GLN A 22 16.32 -28.92 18.88
CA GLN A 22 15.60 -28.70 17.62
C GLN A 22 14.21 -29.34 17.65
N GLN A 23 14.06 -30.51 18.27
CA GLN A 23 12.75 -31.14 18.44
C GLN A 23 11.84 -30.30 19.34
N GLU A 24 12.36 -29.73 20.42
CA GLU A 24 11.63 -28.78 21.27
C GLU A 24 11.24 -27.52 20.48
N ALA A 25 12.18 -26.94 19.71
CA ALA A 25 11.90 -25.78 18.87
C ALA A 25 10.85 -26.09 17.78
N LEU A 26 10.86 -27.29 17.20
CA LEU A 26 9.85 -27.74 16.24
C LEU A 26 8.47 -27.84 16.90
N ASN A 27 8.39 -28.43 18.10
CA ASN A 27 7.13 -28.54 18.83
C ASN A 27 6.56 -27.16 19.21
N ALA A 28 7.41 -26.24 19.67
CA ALA A 28 7.03 -24.87 19.98
C ALA A 28 6.59 -24.11 18.72
N THR A 29 7.33 -24.26 17.61
CA THR A 29 6.97 -23.71 16.31
C THR A 29 5.59 -24.19 15.87
N ASN A 30 5.33 -25.50 15.89
CA ASN A 30 4.04 -26.08 15.49
C ASN A 30 2.91 -25.57 16.39
N THR A 31 3.17 -25.43 17.70
CA THR A 31 2.20 -24.85 18.63
C THR A 31 1.85 -23.42 18.23
N ILE A 32 2.84 -22.60 17.93
CA ILE A 32 2.63 -21.23 17.46
C ILE A 32 1.81 -21.26 16.17
N LEU A 33 2.24 -22.00 15.14
CA LEU A 33 1.59 -22.03 13.82
C LEU A 33 0.12 -22.46 13.86
N HIS A 34 -0.26 -23.32 14.81
CA HIS A 34 -1.60 -23.90 14.90
C HIS A 34 -2.43 -23.40 16.10
N ASN A 35 -2.00 -22.34 16.78
CA ASN A 35 -2.72 -21.81 17.95
C ASN A 35 -4.07 -21.11 17.62
N GLY A 36 -4.40 -20.92 16.34
CA GLY A 36 -5.64 -20.27 15.91
C GLY A 36 -5.66 -18.74 16.07
N GLU A 37 -4.57 -18.14 16.55
CA GLU A 37 -4.46 -16.70 16.70
C GLU A 37 -4.29 -16.01 15.33
N PRO A 38 -4.95 -14.86 15.11
CA PRO A 38 -4.88 -14.13 13.84
C PRO A 38 -3.50 -13.53 13.58
N PHE A 39 -2.73 -13.26 14.63
CA PHE A 39 -1.38 -12.69 14.55
C PHE A 39 -0.34 -13.65 15.10
N VAL A 40 0.89 -13.54 14.59
CA VAL A 40 2.03 -14.33 15.04
C VAL A 40 3.01 -13.45 15.80
N ASP A 41 3.48 -13.91 16.96
CA ASP A 41 4.64 -13.30 17.60
C ASP A 41 5.90 -13.68 16.82
N VAL A 42 6.36 -12.74 16.00
CA VAL A 42 7.54 -12.92 15.15
C VAL A 42 8.84 -13.05 15.93
N HIS A 43 8.90 -12.55 17.17
CA HIS A 43 10.11 -12.63 18.00
C HIS A 43 10.26 -14.01 18.60
N GLU A 44 9.16 -14.55 19.14
CA GLU A 44 9.12 -15.93 19.65
C GLU A 44 9.37 -16.93 18.51
N LEU A 45 8.67 -16.76 17.39
CA LEU A 45 8.83 -17.63 16.22
C LEU A 45 10.27 -17.58 15.67
N PHE A 46 10.88 -16.39 15.58
CA PHE A 46 12.27 -16.25 15.14
C PHE A 46 13.26 -16.94 16.07
N ALA A 47 13.03 -16.91 17.39
CA ALA A 47 13.90 -17.60 18.34
C ALA A 47 13.89 -19.12 18.12
N HIS A 48 12.71 -19.71 17.85
CA HIS A 48 12.60 -21.13 17.53
C HIS A 48 13.20 -21.46 16.16
N TYR A 49 12.97 -20.64 15.13
CA TYR A 49 13.60 -20.83 13.83
C TYR A 49 15.12 -20.74 13.88
N ASN A 50 15.67 -19.84 14.70
CA ASN A 50 17.10 -19.75 14.89
C ASN A 50 17.71 -21.08 15.36
N VAL A 51 17.03 -21.78 16.28
CA VAL A 51 17.45 -23.12 16.74
C VAL A 51 17.20 -24.17 15.66
N LEU A 52 15.99 -24.22 15.11
CA LEU A 52 15.53 -25.28 14.23
C LEU A 52 16.26 -25.29 12.89
N TYR A 53 16.36 -24.13 12.23
CA TYR A 53 16.82 -24.02 10.84
C TYR A 53 18.20 -23.35 10.69
N PHE A 54 18.60 -22.49 11.64
CA PHE A 54 19.75 -21.60 11.45
C PHE A 54 20.91 -21.85 12.41
N ARG A 55 20.98 -23.07 12.98
CA ARG A 55 22.11 -23.56 13.81
C ARG A 55 22.46 -22.65 14.99
N LYS A 56 21.47 -21.88 15.47
CA LYS A 56 21.57 -20.87 16.53
C LYS A 56 22.49 -19.69 16.25
N LEU A 57 22.83 -19.43 14.98
CA LEU A 57 23.83 -18.43 14.63
C LEU A 57 23.28 -16.99 14.56
N LEU A 58 21.96 -16.80 14.53
CA LEU A 58 21.35 -15.50 14.23
C LEU A 58 21.22 -14.58 15.45
N LEU A 59 20.69 -15.07 16.58
CA LEU A 59 20.34 -14.23 17.74
C LEU A 59 21.46 -13.29 18.25
N PRO A 60 22.76 -13.65 18.23
CA PRO A 60 23.81 -12.72 18.67
C PRO A 60 23.97 -11.47 17.79
N ARG A 61 23.47 -11.47 16.55
CA ARG A 61 23.73 -10.41 15.55
C ARG A 61 22.48 -9.90 14.84
N VAL A 62 21.36 -10.62 14.94
CA VAL A 62 20.13 -10.34 14.19
C VAL A 62 19.03 -9.92 15.15
N GLU A 63 18.37 -8.80 14.87
CA GLU A 63 17.12 -8.40 15.52
C GLU A 63 15.97 -8.37 14.52
N VAL A 64 14.77 -8.75 14.96
CA VAL A 64 13.52 -8.63 14.18
C VAL A 64 12.78 -7.38 14.63
N LEU A 65 12.21 -6.62 13.69
CA LEU A 65 11.48 -5.39 13.97
C LEU A 65 10.26 -5.25 13.06
N TRP A 66 9.18 -4.69 13.59
CA TRP A 66 8.09 -4.15 12.79
C TRP A 66 8.41 -2.74 12.30
N SER A 67 8.18 -2.47 11.01
CA SER A 67 8.41 -1.18 10.38
C SER A 67 7.11 -0.56 9.87
N PRO A 68 6.66 0.58 10.43
CA PRO A 68 5.47 1.28 9.97
C PRO A 68 5.71 2.04 8.66
N ARG A 69 6.94 2.07 8.14
CA ARG A 69 7.36 2.86 6.97
C ARG A 69 7.84 2.02 5.79
N LEU A 70 8.04 0.71 6.00
CA LEU A 70 8.46 -0.19 4.93
C LEU A 70 7.26 -0.47 4.02
N THR A 71 7.28 0.06 2.80
CA THR A 71 6.16 0.00 1.84
C THR A 71 6.59 -0.49 0.45
N LEU A 72 7.87 -0.83 0.28
CA LEU A 72 8.43 -1.28 -1.00
C LEU A 72 8.51 -2.81 -1.09
N CYS A 73 8.46 -3.49 0.04
CA CYS A 73 8.52 -4.95 0.18
C CYS A 73 7.97 -5.32 1.56
N ALA A 74 7.52 -6.55 1.74
CA ALA A 74 6.99 -7.03 3.02
C ALA A 74 8.08 -7.27 4.07
N GLY A 75 9.31 -7.56 3.65
CA GLY A 75 10.47 -7.80 4.51
C GLY A 75 11.73 -7.16 3.94
N ILE A 76 12.70 -6.84 4.79
CA ILE A 76 14.06 -6.53 4.37
C ILE A 76 15.10 -6.91 5.42
N CYS A 77 16.16 -7.55 4.97
CA CYS A 77 17.39 -7.80 5.72
C CYS A 77 18.36 -6.60 5.59
N GLU A 78 18.40 -5.75 6.61
CA GLU A 78 19.24 -4.55 6.64
C GLU A 78 20.55 -4.78 7.41
N LEU A 79 21.69 -4.62 6.75
CA LEU A 79 23.00 -4.69 7.38
C LEU A 79 23.39 -3.34 8.00
N SER A 80 24.00 -3.39 9.18
CA SER A 80 24.55 -2.21 9.85
C SER A 80 26.06 -2.33 10.02
N LYS A 81 26.74 -1.21 9.82
CA LYS A 81 28.19 -1.09 10.00
C LYS A 81 28.49 -0.45 11.35
N ASP A 82 29.54 -0.94 11.98
CA ASP A 82 30.16 -0.27 13.11
C ASP A 82 30.78 1.06 12.65
N PRO A 83 30.43 2.21 13.26
CA PRO A 83 30.92 3.50 12.84
C PRO A 83 32.45 3.68 12.96
N ALA A 84 33.08 3.00 13.91
CA ALA A 84 34.51 3.10 14.15
C ALA A 84 35.33 2.24 13.19
N THR A 85 34.84 1.04 12.87
CA THR A 85 35.58 0.07 12.04
C THR A 85 35.09 -0.02 10.59
N SER A 86 33.93 0.55 10.27
CA SER A 86 33.23 0.42 8.98
C SER A 86 32.92 -1.03 8.56
N LYS A 87 33.04 -1.99 9.48
CA LYS A 87 32.72 -3.41 9.25
C LYS A 87 31.27 -3.68 9.60
N PHE A 88 30.66 -4.62 8.88
CA PHE A 88 29.33 -5.10 9.23
C PHE A 88 29.36 -5.86 10.55
N THR A 89 28.42 -5.54 11.45
CA THR A 89 28.38 -6.13 12.80
C THR A 89 27.01 -6.67 13.19
N ARG A 90 25.92 -6.04 12.73
CA ARG A 90 24.55 -6.47 13.06
C ARG A 90 23.64 -6.43 11.83
N ILE A 91 22.56 -7.21 11.90
CA ILE A 91 21.49 -7.31 10.91
C ILE A 91 20.16 -6.95 11.57
N ARG A 92 19.29 -6.25 10.86
CA ARG A 92 17.91 -6.00 11.25
C ARG A 92 16.97 -6.58 10.21
N LEU A 93 16.12 -7.51 10.60
CA LEU A 93 15.02 -8.02 9.77
C LEU A 93 13.81 -7.13 10.04
N LYS A 94 13.47 -6.28 9.07
CA LYS A 94 12.33 -5.37 9.20
C LYS A 94 11.14 -5.95 8.45
N LEU A 95 10.05 -6.21 9.15
CA LEU A 95 8.77 -6.64 8.58
C LEU A 95 7.85 -5.43 8.38
N SER A 96 7.16 -5.37 7.26
CA SER A 96 6.27 -4.27 6.90
C SER A 96 4.95 -4.39 7.63
N THR A 97 4.70 -3.48 8.58
CA THR A 97 3.37 -3.36 9.17
C THR A 97 2.31 -3.02 8.11
N PRO A 98 2.51 -2.04 7.20
CA PRO A 98 1.51 -1.71 6.20
C PRO A 98 1.13 -2.85 5.24
N LEU A 99 2.10 -3.69 4.86
CA LEU A 99 1.87 -4.76 3.88
C LEU A 99 1.42 -6.08 4.50
N LEU A 100 1.70 -6.34 5.78
CA LEU A 100 1.42 -7.64 6.41
C LEU A 100 0.24 -7.63 7.40
N GLN A 101 -0.11 -6.49 7.99
CA GLN A 101 -1.06 -6.44 9.13
C GLN A 101 -2.49 -6.94 8.81
N TYR A 102 -2.89 -6.95 7.54
CA TYR A 102 -4.21 -7.41 7.08
C TYR A 102 -4.13 -8.60 6.14
N ARG A 103 -2.97 -9.26 6.10
CA ARG A 103 -2.73 -10.42 5.25
C ARG A 103 -2.92 -11.70 6.03
N PRO A 104 -3.12 -12.84 5.33
CA PRO A 104 -3.03 -14.14 5.95
C PRO A 104 -1.75 -14.26 6.76
N ARG A 105 -1.84 -14.94 7.90
CA ARG A 105 -0.72 -15.12 8.82
C ARG A 105 0.49 -15.77 8.16
N SER A 106 0.26 -16.66 7.20
CA SER A 106 1.29 -17.32 6.38
C SER A 106 2.21 -16.32 5.69
N ASP A 107 1.69 -15.18 5.21
CA ASP A 107 2.50 -14.15 4.55
C ASP A 107 3.56 -13.58 5.51
N THR A 108 3.21 -13.36 6.77
CA THR A 108 4.16 -12.89 7.80
C THR A 108 5.22 -13.96 8.10
N ILE A 109 4.80 -15.21 8.23
CA ILE A 109 5.69 -16.35 8.53
C ILE A 109 6.69 -16.57 7.39
N ASN A 110 6.20 -16.66 6.15
CA ASN A 110 7.03 -16.85 4.96
C ASN A 110 7.99 -15.67 4.75
N THR A 111 7.53 -14.44 4.98
CA THR A 111 8.40 -13.25 4.92
C THR A 111 9.49 -13.30 5.98
N LEU A 112 9.17 -13.67 7.23
CA LEU A 112 10.17 -13.80 8.29
C LEU A 112 11.26 -14.83 7.95
N LEU A 113 10.86 -16.00 7.45
CA LEU A 113 11.79 -17.05 7.04
C LEU A 113 12.68 -16.60 5.86
N HIS A 114 12.09 -15.95 4.85
CA HIS A 114 12.82 -15.39 3.70
C HIS A 114 13.95 -14.44 4.17
N GLU A 115 13.63 -13.47 5.02
CA GLU A 115 14.64 -12.54 5.53
C GLU A 115 15.66 -13.22 6.45
N ALA A 116 15.25 -14.24 7.22
CA ALA A 116 16.13 -15.00 8.10
C ALA A 116 17.15 -15.86 7.31
N ILE A 117 16.77 -16.39 6.14
CA ILE A 117 17.67 -17.11 5.23
C ILE A 117 18.77 -16.16 4.73
N HIS A 118 18.43 -14.95 4.28
CA HIS A 118 19.43 -13.93 3.92
C HIS A 118 20.38 -13.64 5.10
N ALA A 119 19.83 -13.48 6.30
CA ALA A 119 20.62 -13.20 7.50
C ALA A 119 21.61 -14.32 7.82
N TYR A 120 21.16 -15.58 7.69
CA TYR A 120 22.00 -16.76 7.87
C TYR A 120 23.19 -16.73 6.93
N PHE A 121 22.97 -16.50 5.63
CA PHE A 121 24.08 -16.41 4.68
C PHE A 121 25.02 -15.24 4.97
N PHE A 122 24.52 -14.04 5.26
CA PHE A 122 25.39 -12.93 5.63
C PHE A 122 26.29 -13.27 6.84
N ILE A 123 25.80 -14.05 7.80
CA ILE A 123 26.59 -14.47 8.95
C ILE A 123 27.59 -15.58 8.60
N THR A 124 27.18 -16.59 7.84
CA THR A 124 28.03 -17.76 7.54
C THR A 124 29.06 -17.51 6.44
N THR A 125 28.80 -16.59 5.52
CA THR A 125 29.67 -16.30 4.36
C THR A 125 30.46 -15.01 4.53
N SER A 126 30.74 -14.60 5.77
CA SER A 126 31.54 -13.41 6.08
C SER A 126 31.00 -12.12 5.44
N TRP A 127 29.68 -11.93 5.46
CA TRP A 127 28.96 -10.76 4.95
C TRP A 127 28.99 -10.62 3.42
N ALA A 128 29.34 -11.69 2.70
CA ALA A 128 29.50 -11.69 1.25
C ALA A 128 28.33 -12.32 0.47
N HIS A 129 27.24 -12.71 1.15
CA HIS A 129 26.05 -13.38 0.60
C HIS A 129 25.76 -13.00 -0.85
N SER A 130 25.70 -14.03 -1.70
CA SER A 130 25.62 -13.90 -3.14
C SER A 130 24.31 -13.25 -3.56
N ARG A 131 24.39 -12.30 -4.47
CA ARG A 131 23.21 -11.69 -5.09
C ARG A 131 22.66 -12.47 -6.30
N GLY A 132 23.33 -13.54 -6.72
CA GLY A 132 23.00 -14.24 -7.96
C GLY A 132 23.23 -13.39 -9.21
N ASP A 133 23.08 -13.99 -10.39
CA ASP A 133 23.26 -13.32 -11.68
C ASP A 133 22.13 -12.31 -11.99
N ASP A 134 20.94 -12.52 -11.41
CA ASP A 134 19.79 -11.63 -11.51
C ASP A 134 19.84 -10.46 -10.52
N GLY A 135 20.81 -10.46 -9.61
CA GLY A 135 21.01 -9.45 -8.58
C GLY A 135 19.98 -9.46 -7.46
N THR A 136 19.11 -10.49 -7.38
CA THR A 136 17.98 -10.52 -6.44
C THR A 136 18.35 -10.96 -5.03
N GLY A 137 19.48 -11.65 -4.82
CA GLY A 137 19.81 -12.25 -3.52
C GLY A 137 19.48 -13.73 -3.39
N HIS A 138 18.94 -14.37 -4.45
CA HIS A 138 18.34 -15.70 -4.37
C HIS A 138 19.09 -16.74 -5.21
N GLY A 139 20.42 -16.81 -5.05
CA GLY A 139 21.26 -17.82 -5.71
C GLY A 139 20.92 -19.26 -5.31
N VAL A 140 21.70 -20.22 -5.81
CA VAL A 140 21.47 -21.67 -5.58
C VAL A 140 21.42 -22.01 -4.10
N GLY A 141 22.35 -21.48 -3.29
CA GLY A 141 22.33 -21.68 -1.83
C GLY A 141 21.01 -21.25 -1.17
N PHE A 142 20.43 -20.12 -1.58
CA PHE A 142 19.13 -19.65 -1.08
C PHE A 142 18.01 -20.60 -1.45
N GLN A 143 17.92 -20.97 -2.72
CA GLN A 143 16.87 -21.87 -3.20
C GLN A 143 16.92 -23.23 -2.48
N LEU A 144 18.12 -23.81 -2.32
CA LEU A 144 18.32 -25.06 -1.59
C LEU A 144 17.81 -24.99 -0.15
N LEU A 145 18.17 -23.93 0.58
CA LEU A 145 17.77 -23.80 1.98
C LEU A 145 16.27 -23.48 2.12
N ALA A 146 15.73 -22.62 1.26
CA ALA A 146 14.31 -22.31 1.24
C ALA A 146 13.47 -23.56 0.95
N ASP A 147 13.83 -24.35 -0.07
CA ASP A 147 13.14 -25.59 -0.42
C ASP A 147 13.20 -26.62 0.71
N ALA A 148 14.35 -26.78 1.37
CA ALA A 148 14.48 -27.68 2.51
C ALA A 148 13.59 -27.25 3.70
N ILE A 149 13.55 -25.95 3.99
CA ILE A 149 12.68 -25.39 5.05
C ILE A 149 11.20 -25.57 4.69
N ASN A 150 10.81 -25.27 3.45
CA ASN A 150 9.45 -25.45 2.95
C ASN A 150 8.99 -26.91 3.10
N ASN A 151 9.81 -27.85 2.64
CA ASN A 151 9.51 -29.29 2.74
C ASN A 151 9.46 -29.79 4.18
N HIS A 152 10.30 -29.25 5.07
CA HIS A 152 10.35 -29.67 6.47
C HIS A 152 9.16 -29.15 7.29
N GLY A 153 8.79 -27.87 7.10
CA GLY A 153 7.80 -27.18 7.95
C GLY A 153 6.49 -26.83 7.27
N ASN A 154 6.27 -27.26 6.02
CA ASN A 154 5.10 -26.93 5.20
C ASN A 154 4.91 -25.40 5.03
N TYR A 155 6.00 -24.72 4.66
CA TYR A 155 6.01 -23.29 4.34
C TYR A 155 6.03 -23.04 2.82
N GLU A 156 5.87 -21.78 2.44
CA GLU A 156 5.85 -21.34 1.04
C GLU A 156 6.80 -20.15 0.86
N VAL A 157 8.04 -20.28 1.34
CA VAL A 157 9.09 -19.28 1.11
C VAL A 157 9.45 -19.30 -0.36
N THR A 158 9.33 -18.15 -1.05
CA THR A 158 9.68 -18.01 -2.46
C THR A 158 10.79 -16.96 -2.65
N ILE A 159 11.40 -16.97 -3.84
CA ILE A 159 12.36 -15.94 -4.28
C ILE A 159 11.68 -14.64 -4.72
N TYR A 160 10.35 -14.65 -4.87
CA TYR A 160 9.58 -13.52 -5.34
C TYR A 160 8.96 -12.78 -4.15
N HIS A 161 9.05 -11.46 -4.13
CA HIS A 161 8.29 -10.67 -3.18
C HIS A 161 6.83 -10.57 -3.65
N THR A 162 5.91 -11.22 -2.93
CA THR A 162 4.48 -11.32 -3.28
C THR A 162 3.67 -10.09 -2.86
N PHE A 163 3.99 -8.88 -3.33
CA PHE A 163 3.26 -7.66 -2.91
C PHE A 163 3.23 -6.55 -3.99
N HIS A 164 3.32 -6.92 -5.27
CA HIS A 164 3.51 -5.94 -6.35
C HIS A 164 2.39 -4.90 -6.44
N ASP A 165 1.12 -5.33 -6.34
CA ASP A 165 -0.04 -4.45 -6.45
C ASP A 165 -0.19 -3.58 -5.19
N GLU A 166 0.00 -4.14 -3.99
CA GLU A 166 -0.04 -3.38 -2.75
C GLU A 166 1.09 -2.36 -2.70
N VAL A 167 2.32 -2.74 -3.05
CA VAL A 167 3.47 -1.82 -3.14
C VAL A 167 3.19 -0.70 -4.13
N GLU A 168 2.61 -1.01 -5.29
CA GLU A 168 2.22 -0.01 -6.28
C GLU A 168 1.15 0.95 -5.73
N SER A 169 0.18 0.46 -4.95
CA SER A 169 -0.83 1.29 -4.28
C SER A 169 -0.23 2.31 -3.30
N TYR A 170 0.91 1.97 -2.67
CA TYR A 170 1.63 2.90 -1.79
C TYR A 170 2.42 3.96 -2.55
N ARG A 171 2.69 3.79 -3.85
CA ARG A 171 3.44 4.77 -4.67
C ARG A 171 2.57 5.94 -5.12
N THR A 172 2.03 6.65 -4.13
CA THR A 172 1.03 7.72 -4.30
C THR A 172 1.61 9.05 -4.80
N HIS A 173 2.94 9.21 -4.77
CA HIS A 173 3.60 10.37 -5.31
C HIS A 173 4.15 10.06 -6.70
N VAL A 174 3.66 10.77 -7.71
CA VAL A 174 4.05 10.55 -9.10
C VAL A 174 4.63 11.83 -9.68
N TRP A 175 5.78 11.68 -10.34
CA TRP A 175 6.43 12.72 -11.12
C TRP A 175 6.52 12.31 -12.58
N GLN A 176 6.44 13.28 -13.47
CA GLN A 176 6.57 13.13 -14.91
C GLN A 176 7.74 13.99 -15.39
N CYS A 177 8.64 13.38 -16.16
CA CYS A 177 9.68 14.07 -16.90
C CYS A 177 9.08 14.77 -18.12
N ASP A 178 9.54 15.99 -18.39
CA ASP A 178 9.21 16.77 -19.59
C ASP A 178 10.15 16.51 -20.78
N GLY A 179 11.22 15.74 -20.58
CA GLY A 179 12.20 15.39 -21.60
C GLY A 179 11.80 14.21 -22.51
N PRO A 180 12.68 13.81 -23.44
CA PRO A 180 12.41 12.77 -24.44
C PRO A 180 12.12 11.39 -23.84
N CYS A 181 12.53 11.13 -22.59
CA CYS A 181 12.23 9.86 -21.93
C CYS A 181 10.73 9.63 -21.68
N ARG A 182 9.89 10.67 -21.82
CA ARG A 182 8.42 10.56 -21.73
C ARG A 182 7.82 9.58 -22.74
N SER A 183 8.42 9.45 -23.92
CA SER A 183 8.00 8.49 -24.95
C SER A 183 8.85 7.22 -24.97
N ALA A 184 9.84 7.09 -24.09
CA ALA A 184 10.76 5.98 -24.09
C ALA A 184 10.34 4.90 -23.07
N PRO A 185 10.28 3.62 -23.47
CA PRO A 185 10.08 2.53 -22.54
C PRO A 185 11.32 2.36 -21.62
N PRO A 186 11.16 1.71 -20.46
CA PRO A 186 9.91 1.14 -19.94
C PRO A 186 9.11 2.13 -19.07
N TYR A 187 9.69 3.25 -18.66
CA TYR A 187 9.11 4.12 -17.64
C TYR A 187 8.28 5.28 -18.20
N PHE A 188 8.42 5.63 -19.49
CA PHE A 188 7.68 6.72 -20.12
C PHE A 188 7.77 8.05 -19.35
N GLY A 189 8.97 8.31 -18.81
CA GLY A 189 9.28 9.48 -17.99
C GLY A 189 8.56 9.54 -16.64
N LEU A 190 7.93 8.45 -16.18
CA LEU A 190 7.27 8.40 -14.89
C LEU A 190 8.24 7.94 -13.80
N VAL A 191 8.15 8.60 -12.64
CA VAL A 191 8.73 8.12 -11.39
C VAL A 191 7.64 8.10 -10.35
N LYS A 192 7.38 6.92 -9.77
CA LYS A 192 6.38 6.74 -8.70
C LYS A 192 7.09 6.37 -7.40
N ARG A 193 6.73 7.01 -6.29
CA ARG A 193 7.34 6.78 -4.97
C ARG A 193 6.30 6.81 -3.87
N SER A 194 6.57 6.07 -2.79
CA SER A 194 5.75 6.11 -1.58
C SER A 194 6.03 7.31 -0.67
N MET A 195 7.15 8.00 -0.88
CA MET A 195 7.52 9.21 -0.15
C MET A 195 7.52 10.41 -1.09
N ASN A 196 7.16 11.58 -0.55
CA ASN A 196 7.23 12.86 -1.25
C ASN A 196 8.69 13.34 -1.44
N ARG A 197 9.48 12.60 -2.21
CA ARG A 197 10.87 12.91 -2.55
C ARG A 197 10.96 13.04 -4.07
N ALA A 198 11.16 14.26 -4.56
CA ALA A 198 11.37 14.47 -5.99
C ALA A 198 12.59 13.69 -6.51
N PRO A 199 12.57 13.22 -7.77
CA PRO A 199 13.76 12.72 -8.45
C PRO A 199 14.89 13.75 -8.41
N GLY A 200 16.13 13.31 -8.17
CA GLY A 200 17.27 14.22 -8.14
C GLY A 200 18.61 13.50 -7.95
N LYS A 201 19.68 14.27 -7.75
CA LYS A 201 21.08 13.81 -7.68
C LYS A 201 21.39 12.69 -6.67
N SER A 202 20.49 12.45 -5.71
CA SER A 202 20.61 11.35 -4.74
C SER A 202 20.21 9.98 -5.33
N ASP A 203 19.54 9.97 -6.49
CA ASP A 203 19.14 8.74 -7.16
C ASP A 203 20.30 8.22 -8.02
N THR A 204 20.58 6.92 -7.92
CA THR A 204 21.72 6.26 -8.59
C THR A 204 21.67 6.39 -10.12
N TRP A 205 20.48 6.50 -10.69
CA TRP A 205 20.25 6.67 -12.12
C TRP A 205 20.23 8.13 -12.59
N TRP A 206 20.29 9.11 -11.68
CA TRP A 206 20.11 10.53 -12.01
C TRP A 206 21.14 11.06 -13.01
N ALA A 207 22.43 10.76 -12.80
CA ALA A 207 23.50 11.22 -13.68
C ALA A 207 23.32 10.72 -15.11
N ARG A 208 22.84 9.48 -15.28
CA ARG A 208 22.52 8.93 -16.60
C ARG A 208 21.31 9.61 -17.21
N HIS A 209 20.25 9.84 -16.44
CA HIS A 209 19.09 10.58 -16.93
C HIS A 209 19.45 12.01 -17.37
N GLU A 210 20.31 12.69 -16.61
CA GLU A 210 20.80 14.03 -16.96
C GLU A 210 21.56 14.02 -18.30
N ALA A 211 22.41 13.02 -18.53
CA ALA A 211 23.16 12.88 -19.78
C ALA A 211 22.29 12.46 -20.99
N ASP A 212 21.41 11.47 -20.81
CA ASP A 212 20.66 10.84 -21.90
C ASP A 212 19.36 11.60 -22.25
N CYS A 213 18.78 12.31 -21.26
CA CYS A 213 17.47 12.96 -21.39
C CYS A 213 17.54 14.47 -21.11
N GLY A 214 18.15 14.88 -20.00
CA GLY A 214 18.26 16.29 -19.59
C GLY A 214 16.95 16.95 -19.14
N GLY A 215 15.84 16.23 -19.11
CA GLY A 215 14.54 16.75 -18.69
C GLY A 215 14.39 16.98 -17.18
N THR A 216 13.36 17.71 -16.80
CA THR A 216 12.98 18.02 -15.41
C THR A 216 11.73 17.24 -15.00
N TYR A 217 11.70 16.80 -13.74
CA TYR A 217 10.56 16.09 -13.17
C TYR A 217 9.60 17.04 -12.46
N THR A 218 8.33 17.05 -12.89
CA THR A 218 7.25 17.78 -12.23
C THR A 218 6.29 16.80 -11.55
N LYS A 219 5.83 17.14 -10.34
CA LYS A 219 4.87 16.30 -9.60
C LYS A 219 3.49 16.39 -10.23
N ILE A 220 2.91 15.24 -10.59
CA ILE A 220 1.60 15.14 -11.25
C ILE A 220 0.54 14.46 -10.38
N GLN A 221 0.95 13.75 -9.32
CA GLN A 221 0.03 13.11 -8.38
C GLN A 221 0.57 13.17 -6.95
N GLU A 222 -0.33 13.38 -6.00
CA GLU A 222 -0.06 13.25 -4.58
C GLU A 222 -1.25 12.62 -3.84
N PRO A 223 -1.01 11.94 -2.70
CA PRO A 223 -2.07 11.37 -1.90
C PRO A 223 -3.01 12.45 -1.36
N ALA A 224 -4.27 12.08 -1.17
CA ALA A 224 -5.25 12.96 -0.55
C ALA A 224 -4.81 13.34 0.88
N VAL A 225 -5.10 14.58 1.26
CA VAL A 225 -4.76 15.08 2.60
C VAL A 225 -5.54 14.29 3.64
N THR A 226 -4.85 13.76 4.66
CA THR A 226 -5.52 13.04 5.75
C THR A 226 -6.37 13.99 6.60
N LYS A 227 -7.41 13.46 7.25
CA LYS A 227 -8.27 14.26 8.15
C LYS A 227 -7.47 14.99 9.24
N LYS A 228 -6.47 14.32 9.82
CA LYS A 228 -5.56 14.91 10.82
C LYS A 228 -4.70 16.05 10.26
N GLN A 229 -4.24 15.95 9.00
CA GLN A 229 -3.52 17.03 8.33
C GLN A 229 -4.46 18.18 7.96
N LEU A 230 -5.69 17.88 7.54
CA LEU A 230 -6.73 18.90 7.32
C LEU A 230 -7.03 19.63 8.63
N ASP A 231 -7.14 18.92 9.75
CA ASP A 231 -7.42 19.51 11.07
C ASP A 231 -6.24 20.33 11.62
N ALA A 232 -5.01 20.02 11.21
CA ALA A 232 -3.82 20.80 11.55
C ALA A 232 -3.56 22.02 10.64
N MET A 233 -4.21 22.09 9.47
CA MET A 233 -4.06 23.22 8.53
C MET A 233 -4.75 24.50 9.04
N SER A 234 -4.25 25.67 8.64
CA SER A 234 -4.93 26.93 8.90
C SER A 234 -6.23 27.05 8.09
N ALA A 235 -7.15 27.92 8.53
CA ALA A 235 -8.39 28.18 7.80
C ALA A 235 -8.16 28.65 6.35
N LYS A 236 -7.07 29.40 6.11
CA LYS A 236 -6.68 29.89 4.77
C LYS A 236 -6.21 28.74 3.85
N GLU A 237 -5.48 27.77 4.40
CA GLU A 237 -5.01 26.59 3.65
C GLU A 237 -6.16 25.61 3.35
N ARG A 238 -7.14 25.48 4.25
CA ARG A 238 -8.36 24.70 3.97
C ARG A 238 -9.21 25.35 2.87
N ALA A 239 -9.38 26.67 2.92
CA ALA A 239 -10.15 27.42 1.93
C ALA A 239 -9.56 27.29 0.51
N GLY A 240 -8.22 27.29 0.38
CA GLY A 240 -7.54 27.09 -0.91
C GLY A 240 -7.65 25.69 -1.51
N ARG A 241 -8.11 24.70 -0.73
CA ARG A 241 -8.31 23.30 -1.19
C ARG A 241 -9.78 22.96 -1.48
N GLN A 242 -10.73 23.85 -1.16
CA GLN A 242 -12.13 23.66 -1.57
C GLN A 242 -12.21 23.85 -3.08
N LYS A 243 -12.52 22.77 -3.82
CA LYS A 243 -12.86 22.88 -5.24
C LYS A 243 -14.11 23.74 -5.35
N ASN A 244 -14.00 24.88 -6.04
CA ASN A 244 -15.14 25.73 -6.30
C ASN A 244 -16.11 24.98 -7.23
N LYS A 245 -17.41 24.98 -6.89
CA LYS A 245 -18.46 24.34 -7.73
C LYS A 245 -18.49 24.86 -9.17
N LEU A 246 -17.86 26.01 -9.43
CA LEU A 246 -17.70 26.60 -10.76
C LEU A 246 -16.77 25.80 -11.69
N ASP A 247 -15.74 25.12 -11.16
CA ASP A 247 -14.79 24.33 -11.96
C ASP A 247 -15.45 23.11 -12.63
N GLY A 248 -16.54 22.61 -12.02
CA GLY A 248 -17.38 21.55 -12.60
C GLY A 248 -18.23 22.03 -13.77
N TRP A 249 -18.68 23.29 -13.75
CA TRP A 249 -19.51 23.87 -14.81
C TRP A 249 -18.68 24.20 -16.05
N VAL A 250 -17.50 24.81 -15.90
CA VAL A 250 -16.63 25.17 -17.05
C VAL A 250 -16.21 23.93 -17.84
N LYS A 251 -15.97 22.79 -17.17
CA LYS A 251 -15.67 21.51 -17.85
C LYS A 251 -16.89 20.83 -18.48
N ALA A 252 -18.09 21.08 -17.98
CA ALA A 252 -19.32 20.57 -18.57
C ALA A 252 -19.69 21.34 -19.86
N SER A 253 -19.52 22.67 -19.88
CA SER A 253 -19.78 23.49 -21.06
C SER A 253 -18.82 23.22 -22.22
N ALA A 254 -17.62 22.71 -21.96
CA ALA A 254 -16.68 22.30 -23.02
C ALA A 254 -17.06 20.98 -23.72
N LYS A 255 -18.06 20.22 -23.21
CA LYS A 255 -18.52 18.96 -23.81
C LYS A 255 -19.83 19.09 -24.60
N THR A 256 -20.49 20.24 -24.59
CA THR A 256 -21.73 20.49 -25.35
C THR A 256 -21.61 21.78 -26.14
N GLY A 257 -21.09 21.69 -27.37
CA GLY A 257 -20.96 22.86 -28.25
C GLY A 257 -20.27 22.55 -29.57
N ARG A 258 -20.83 21.62 -30.35
CA ARG A 258 -20.57 21.52 -31.80
C ARG A 258 -21.87 21.87 -32.51
N ALA A 259 -21.95 23.10 -33.04
CA ALA A 259 -22.76 23.47 -34.19
C ALA A 259 -22.30 24.84 -34.69
N GLU A 260 -21.98 24.91 -35.98
CA GLU A 260 -21.59 26.10 -36.74
C GLU A 260 -22.73 27.12 -36.81
N GLY A 261 -22.40 28.40 -36.97
CA GLY A 261 -23.38 29.47 -37.19
C GLY A 261 -22.75 30.85 -37.30
N ASP A 262 -22.84 31.41 -38.48
CA ASP A 262 -22.14 32.56 -39.07
C ASP A 262 -22.61 33.97 -38.62
N THR A 263 -21.72 34.94 -38.88
CA THR A 263 -21.88 36.40 -39.06
C THR A 263 -21.95 37.39 -37.89
N SER A 264 -21.02 38.35 -38.01
CA SER A 264 -21.25 39.80 -38.03
C SER A 264 -20.61 40.59 -36.89
N ALA A 265 -19.40 41.05 -37.18
CA ALA A 265 -18.73 42.15 -36.49
C ALA A 265 -19.51 43.47 -36.66
N ARG A 266 -19.79 44.15 -35.54
CA ARG A 266 -19.78 45.62 -35.45
C ARG A 266 -19.38 46.06 -34.02
N PRO A 267 -18.47 47.03 -33.86
CA PRO A 267 -18.09 47.57 -32.57
C PRO A 267 -19.08 48.67 -32.15
N ILE A 268 -19.32 48.81 -30.84
CA ILE A 268 -19.88 50.03 -30.26
C ILE A 268 -18.82 50.60 -29.34
N ASP A 269 -18.53 51.87 -29.60
CA ASP A 269 -17.52 52.69 -28.98
C ASP A 269 -18.22 53.90 -28.34
N VAL A 270 -17.53 54.51 -27.37
CA VAL A 270 -17.70 55.87 -26.81
C VAL A 270 -18.71 56.11 -25.66
N ASP A 271 -18.11 56.24 -24.47
CA ASP A 271 -18.20 57.30 -23.45
C ASP A 271 -19.54 57.93 -23.00
N GLY A 272 -19.65 58.06 -21.68
CA GLY A 272 -20.57 58.94 -20.96
C GLY A 272 -20.34 58.89 -19.45
N GLU A 273 -19.41 59.72 -18.95
CA GLU A 273 -19.21 60.03 -17.52
C GLU A 273 -20.20 61.14 -17.08
N ASP A 274 -20.80 61.01 -15.88
CA ASP A 274 -21.03 62.07 -14.85
C ASP A 274 -21.82 61.42 -13.68
N GLU A 275 -21.21 61.13 -12.52
CA GLU A 275 -21.06 61.96 -11.31
C GLU A 275 -22.29 62.03 -10.36
N THR A 276 -22.07 61.39 -9.21
CA THR A 276 -22.32 61.82 -7.81
C THR A 276 -23.72 62.23 -7.31
N SER A 277 -24.22 61.48 -6.30
CA SER A 277 -24.27 61.92 -4.86
C SER A 277 -25.49 61.43 -4.06
N LYS A 278 -25.19 60.85 -2.87
CA LYS A 278 -25.94 60.93 -1.57
C LYS A 278 -27.30 60.20 -1.47
N SER A 279 -27.75 59.66 -0.34
CA SER A 279 -27.20 59.34 0.99
C SER A 279 -28.18 58.42 1.72
N SER A 280 -27.69 57.71 2.74
CA SER A 280 -28.37 57.44 4.03
C SER A 280 -29.70 56.69 4.11
N GLY A 281 -29.63 55.43 4.57
CA GLY A 281 -30.06 55.03 5.92
C GLY A 281 -31.55 54.97 6.27
N SER A 282 -32.06 53.75 6.58
CA SER A 282 -32.72 53.43 7.86
C SER A 282 -33.26 51.99 7.95
N LYS A 283 -32.74 51.27 8.94
CA LYS A 283 -33.49 50.51 9.96
C LYS A 283 -35.02 50.43 9.82
N ARG A 284 -35.60 49.21 9.75
CA ARG A 284 -36.26 48.46 10.86
C ARG A 284 -37.38 47.49 10.40
N LYS A 285 -37.32 46.31 11.04
CA LYS A 285 -38.39 45.49 11.65
C LYS A 285 -39.48 44.79 10.83
N ALA A 286 -39.59 43.51 11.21
CA ALA A 286 -40.65 42.53 11.07
C ALA A 286 -42.10 43.01 11.31
N SER A 287 -43.03 42.27 10.70
CA SER A 287 -44.36 42.02 11.26
C SER A 287 -44.82 40.59 10.95
N THR A 288 -45.37 39.96 11.97
CA THR A 288 -46.02 38.64 12.05
C THR A 288 -47.52 38.77 11.73
N LEU A 289 -48.24 37.64 11.71
CA LEU A 289 -49.66 37.35 12.03
C LEU A 289 -50.41 36.71 10.84
N LEU A 290 -51.32 35.72 10.92
CA LEU A 290 -51.86 34.73 11.88
C LEU A 290 -52.65 33.69 11.00
N VAL A 291 -52.55 32.37 11.23
CA VAL A 291 -53.52 31.44 11.86
C VAL A 291 -54.89 31.30 11.16
N ASP A 292 -55.25 30.06 10.77
CA ASP A 292 -56.54 29.47 11.13
C ASP A 292 -56.52 27.93 11.16
N ASP A 293 -57.31 27.39 12.07
CA ASP A 293 -57.27 26.08 12.70
C ASP A 293 -58.58 25.31 12.39
N ALA A 294 -58.54 23.99 12.21
CA ALA A 294 -59.74 23.15 12.25
C ALA A 294 -59.40 21.71 12.66
N VAL A 295 -60.01 21.28 13.77
CA VAL A 295 -59.75 20.07 14.55
C VAL A 295 -60.88 19.04 14.37
N LYS A 296 -60.57 17.77 14.70
CA LYS A 296 -61.41 16.63 15.17
C LYS A 296 -61.64 15.53 14.11
N GLN A 297 -61.63 14.23 14.39
CA GLN A 297 -61.53 13.44 15.63
C GLN A 297 -61.22 11.96 15.30
N ASN A 298 -60.77 11.28 16.35
CA ASN A 298 -60.42 9.88 16.56
C ASN A 298 -61.47 8.82 16.11
N THR A 299 -61.07 7.75 15.41
CA THR A 299 -61.74 6.44 15.46
C THR A 299 -60.75 5.28 15.35
N LYS A 300 -61.03 4.25 16.16
CA LYS A 300 -60.27 3.02 16.39
C LYS A 300 -61.01 1.88 15.65
N ARG A 301 -60.37 1.14 14.73
CA ARG A 301 -60.83 -0.21 14.31
C ARG A 301 -59.78 -0.98 13.46
N SER A 302 -59.51 -2.20 13.95
CA SER A 302 -59.30 -3.47 13.22
C SER A 302 -58.16 -3.64 12.20
N ARG A 303 -57.28 -4.61 12.48
CA ARG A 303 -56.43 -5.31 11.50
C ARG A 303 -57.26 -5.94 10.37
N PRO A 304 -56.69 -6.06 9.17
CA PRO A 304 -56.40 -7.40 8.67
C PRO A 304 -54.95 -7.55 8.22
N ASP A 305 -54.53 -8.80 8.27
CA ASP A 305 -53.28 -9.38 7.79
C ASP A 305 -53.15 -9.16 6.28
N ASP A 306 -52.03 -8.58 5.82
CA ASP A 306 -51.58 -8.82 4.46
C ASP A 306 -50.06 -8.64 4.32
N ARG A 307 -49.46 -9.74 3.88
CA ARG A 307 -48.04 -9.92 3.58
C ARG A 307 -47.67 -9.08 2.38
N HIS A 308 -46.76 -8.12 2.52
CA HIS A 308 -45.94 -7.70 1.39
C HIS A 308 -44.49 -7.41 1.82
N SER A 309 -43.63 -8.23 1.23
CA SER A 309 -42.18 -8.26 1.24
C SER A 309 -41.56 -6.87 1.03
N ASN A 310 -40.65 -6.52 1.94
CA ASN A 310 -39.65 -5.48 1.75
C ASN A 310 -38.77 -5.88 0.54
N VAL A 311 -39.01 -5.28 -0.62
CA VAL A 311 -38.10 -5.40 -1.78
C VAL A 311 -36.92 -4.48 -1.51
N GLU A 312 -35.99 -4.96 -0.70
CA GLU A 312 -34.62 -4.45 -0.74
C GLU A 312 -34.09 -4.79 -2.13
N SER A 313 -33.89 -3.75 -2.94
CA SER A 313 -33.12 -3.82 -4.17
C SER A 313 -31.73 -4.34 -3.84
N LYS A 314 -31.55 -5.66 -3.90
CA LYS A 314 -30.26 -6.32 -3.68
C LYS A 314 -29.27 -5.76 -4.69
N ALA A 315 -28.30 -4.98 -4.23
CA ALA A 315 -27.21 -4.53 -5.06
C ALA A 315 -26.50 -5.78 -5.62
N LEU A 316 -26.41 -5.86 -6.95
CA LEU A 316 -25.69 -6.93 -7.64
C LEU A 316 -24.30 -6.41 -8.01
N VAL A 317 -23.27 -7.16 -7.64
CA VAL A 317 -21.87 -6.90 -7.96
C VAL A 317 -21.36 -7.99 -8.93
N ALA A 318 -20.40 -7.65 -9.78
CA ALA A 318 -19.80 -8.62 -10.69
C ALA A 318 -18.64 -9.33 -10.00
N CYS A 319 -18.62 -10.66 -10.05
CA CYS A 319 -17.52 -11.46 -9.56
C CYS A 319 -16.23 -11.15 -10.34
N PRO A 320 -15.10 -10.82 -9.69
CA PRO A 320 -13.87 -10.46 -10.39
C PRO A 320 -13.20 -11.63 -11.13
N ILE A 321 -13.59 -12.88 -10.84
CA ILE A 321 -12.97 -14.09 -11.40
C ILE A 321 -13.77 -14.61 -12.61
N CYS A 322 -15.09 -14.78 -12.45
CA CYS A 322 -15.96 -15.32 -13.52
C CYS A 322 -16.92 -14.30 -14.14
N ASN A 323 -16.92 -13.05 -13.66
CA ASN A 323 -17.78 -11.95 -14.13
C ASN A 323 -19.29 -12.20 -13.99
N GLN A 324 -19.68 -13.19 -13.19
CA GLN A 324 -21.10 -13.45 -12.89
C GLN A 324 -21.65 -12.37 -11.95
N LYS A 325 -22.88 -11.91 -12.21
CA LYS A 325 -23.56 -10.95 -11.33
C LYS A 325 -24.13 -11.68 -10.12
N VAL A 326 -23.61 -11.37 -8.94
CA VAL A 326 -23.99 -12.00 -7.66
C VAL A 326 -24.50 -10.90 -6.72
N ALA A 327 -25.44 -11.23 -5.84
CA ALA A 327 -25.85 -10.29 -4.79
C ALA A 327 -24.65 -9.93 -3.92
N GLU A 328 -24.49 -8.65 -3.58
CA GLU A 328 -23.36 -8.15 -2.80
C GLU A 328 -23.19 -8.92 -1.48
N ALA A 329 -24.30 -9.28 -0.82
CA ALA A 329 -24.28 -10.08 0.42
C ALA A 329 -23.77 -11.53 0.23
N GLN A 330 -23.70 -12.03 -1.00
CA GLN A 330 -23.35 -13.42 -1.33
C GLN A 330 -22.06 -13.52 -2.15
N ILE A 331 -21.36 -12.39 -2.40
CA ILE A 331 -20.16 -12.40 -3.24
C ILE A 331 -19.04 -13.23 -2.62
N ASN A 332 -18.87 -13.16 -1.30
CA ASN A 332 -17.83 -13.93 -0.60
C ASN A 332 -18.12 -15.43 -0.65
N GLU A 333 -19.36 -15.86 -0.39
CA GLU A 333 -19.75 -17.27 -0.48
C GLU A 333 -19.60 -17.82 -1.91
N HIS A 334 -19.88 -17.00 -2.93
CA HIS A 334 -19.64 -17.35 -4.33
C HIS A 334 -18.14 -17.48 -4.65
N LEU A 335 -17.30 -16.56 -4.15
CA LEU A 335 -15.85 -16.63 -4.32
C LEU A 335 -15.28 -17.90 -3.66
N ASP A 336 -15.72 -18.20 -2.44
CA ASP A 336 -15.26 -19.38 -1.71
C ASP A 336 -15.73 -20.66 -2.41
N ALA A 337 -17.02 -20.79 -2.74
CA ALA A 337 -17.55 -22.04 -3.28
C ALA A 337 -17.05 -22.41 -4.69
N LEU A 338 -16.73 -21.42 -5.53
CA LEU A 338 -16.42 -21.65 -6.95
C LEU A 338 -14.98 -21.34 -7.34
N HIS A 339 -14.22 -20.65 -6.48
CA HIS A 339 -12.88 -20.15 -6.80
C HIS A 339 -11.84 -20.44 -5.70
N LEU A 340 -12.14 -21.33 -4.75
CA LEU A 340 -11.12 -21.93 -3.87
C LEU A 340 -10.10 -22.71 -4.73
N SER A 341 -8.88 -22.17 -4.81
CA SER A 341 -7.67 -22.87 -5.24
C SER A 341 -6.60 -22.70 -4.18
#